data_AF-A0A920N0U2-F1
#
_entry.id   AF-A0A920N0U2-F1
#
_cell.length_a   1.000
_cell.length_b   1.000
_cell.length_c   1.000
_cell.angle_alpha   90.00
_cell.angle_beta   90.00
_cell.angle_gamma   90.00
#
_symmetry.space_group_name_H-M   'P 1'
#
loop_
_entity.id
_entity.type
_entity.pdbx_description
1 polymer ?
#
loop_
_entity_poly.entity_id
_entity_poly.type
_entity_poly.pdbx_seq_one_letter_code
_entity_poly.pdbx_strand_id
1 'polypeptide(L)'
;MARDPKMIAEIESLISEKSLSPEYASSRVLRRFARDLQNLGNQYHAERAVDIFDLEKRILRHLLGERREELLHLRAPVIVLAHNLTPSETASLDREFVMGFATEVGGHTSHTAILAGALEIPAVVGLGHFLSDVSGGEMVIIDGNHGEVILEPDDETLAKYRDLEERVHSVTERLASLKTLPAETIDGESITCWATSSSPKRRRCAGGGAPRESDCTEPSSFISNGTRFPARKTTTKPIAR
;
A
#
# COMPACT_ATOMS: atom_id res chain seq x y z
N MET A 1 14.78 25.41 -16.81
CA MET A 1 14.40 24.55 -15.68
C MET A 1 15.20 23.26 -15.66
N ALA A 2 15.15 22.40 -16.69
CA ALA A 2 15.87 21.11 -16.73
C ALA A 2 17.42 21.15 -16.70
N ARG A 3 18.05 22.33 -16.62
CA ARG A 3 19.51 22.51 -16.53
C ARG A 3 19.90 23.39 -15.35
N ASP A 4 19.03 23.52 -14.35
CA ASP A 4 19.37 24.28 -13.16
C ASP A 4 20.54 23.59 -12.43
N PRO A 5 21.70 24.24 -12.30
CA PRO A 5 22.88 23.64 -11.67
C PRO A 5 22.65 23.21 -10.24
N LYS A 6 21.77 23.91 -9.49
CA LYS A 6 21.46 23.57 -8.10
C LYS A 6 20.67 22.27 -8.02
N MET A 7 19.69 22.09 -8.90
CA MET A 7 18.86 20.89 -8.96
C MET A 7 19.68 19.66 -9.35
N ILE A 8 20.59 19.82 -10.32
CA ILE A 8 21.48 18.73 -10.76
C ILE A 8 22.43 18.33 -9.63
N ALA A 9 23.11 19.29 -9.01
CA ALA A 9 24.04 19.02 -7.92
C ALA A 9 23.37 18.29 -6.74
N GLU A 10 22.12 18.64 -6.44
CA GLU A 10 21.37 17.99 -5.38
C GLU A 10 20.97 16.55 -5.73
N ILE A 11 20.55 16.29 -6.97
CA ILE A 11 20.26 14.93 -7.45
C ILE A 11 21.55 14.09 -7.39
N GLU A 12 22.68 14.63 -7.83
CA GLU A 12 23.98 13.95 -7.78
C GLU A 12 24.44 13.64 -6.34
N SER A 13 24.23 14.56 -5.40
CA SER A 13 24.48 14.35 -3.97
C SER A 13 23.61 13.21 -3.42
N LEU A 14 22.30 13.19 -3.71
CA LEU A 14 21.42 12.10 -3.27
C LEU A 14 21.81 10.73 -3.84
N ILE A 15 22.31 10.67 -5.07
CA ILE A 15 22.77 9.41 -5.69
C ILE A 15 24.09 8.96 -5.07
N SER A 16 25.05 9.88 -4.92
CA SER A 16 26.41 9.53 -4.48
C SER A 16 26.52 9.33 -2.96
N GLU A 17 25.84 10.14 -2.16
CA GLU A 17 25.94 10.09 -0.69
C GLU A 17 24.95 9.10 -0.07
N LYS A 18 23.73 9.01 -0.63
CA LYS A 18 22.66 8.16 -0.08
C LYS A 18 22.41 6.89 -0.88
N SER A 19 23.19 6.64 -1.94
CA SER A 19 23.05 5.46 -2.82
C SER A 19 21.62 5.25 -3.32
N LEU A 20 20.88 6.35 -3.50
CA LEU A 20 19.51 6.29 -4.01
C LEU A 20 19.52 6.06 -5.52
N SER A 21 18.47 5.40 -6.03
CA SER A 21 18.34 5.20 -7.47
C SER A 21 18.20 6.55 -8.18
N PRO A 22 18.79 6.71 -9.39
CA PRO A 22 18.72 7.97 -10.13
C PRO A 22 17.28 8.47 -10.38
N GLU A 23 16.36 7.53 -10.58
CA GLU A 23 14.92 7.79 -10.77
C GLU A 23 14.33 8.42 -9.51
N TYR A 24 14.56 7.79 -8.37
CA TYR A 24 14.01 8.22 -7.09
C TYR A 24 14.63 9.56 -6.66
N ALA A 25 15.95 9.71 -6.78
CA ALA A 25 16.64 10.96 -6.48
C ALA A 25 16.12 12.12 -7.34
N SER A 26 15.96 11.90 -8.66
CA SER A 26 15.42 12.91 -9.58
C SER A 26 14.00 13.32 -9.22
N SER A 27 13.14 12.34 -8.96
CA SER A 27 11.74 12.58 -8.60
C SER A 27 11.60 13.34 -7.29
N ARG A 28 12.34 12.94 -6.26
CA ARG A 28 12.30 13.56 -4.94
C ARG A 28 12.65 15.05 -4.97
N VAL A 29 13.73 15.39 -5.68
CA VAL A 29 14.17 16.79 -5.82
C VAL A 29 13.14 17.59 -6.61
N LEU A 30 12.71 17.11 -7.78
CA LEU A 30 11.74 17.79 -8.64
C LEU A 30 10.41 18.06 -7.91
N ARG A 31 9.91 17.08 -7.14
CA ARG A 31 8.69 17.21 -6.33
C ARG A 31 8.82 18.23 -5.22
N ARG A 32 9.95 18.27 -4.52
CA ARG A 32 10.17 19.29 -3.50
C ARG A 32 10.14 20.69 -4.11
N PHE A 33 10.85 20.90 -5.22
CA PHE A 33 10.81 22.17 -5.95
C PHE A 33 9.40 22.52 -6.42
N ALA A 34 8.62 21.56 -6.93
CA ALA A 34 7.23 21.79 -7.32
C ALA A 34 6.37 22.24 -6.13
N ARG A 35 6.50 21.57 -4.97
CA ARG A 35 5.81 21.94 -3.72
C ARG A 35 6.21 23.34 -3.24
N ASP A 36 7.51 23.66 -3.28
CA ASP A 36 8.01 24.99 -2.91
C ASP A 36 7.40 26.09 -3.81
N LEU A 37 7.26 25.82 -5.12
CA LEU A 37 6.59 26.75 -6.03
C LEU A 37 5.08 26.88 -5.75
N GLN A 38 4.38 25.78 -5.45
CA GLN A 38 2.96 25.82 -5.11
C GLN A 38 2.71 26.65 -3.84
N ASN A 39 3.59 26.52 -2.84
CA ASN A 39 3.49 27.25 -1.57
C ASN A 39 3.67 28.77 -1.72
N LEU A 40 4.26 29.26 -2.81
CA LEU A 40 4.40 30.69 -3.10
C LEU A 40 3.08 31.34 -3.58
N GLY A 41 2.04 30.55 -3.87
CA GLY A 41 0.64 31.01 -3.90
C GLY A 41 0.20 31.91 -5.06
N ASN A 42 1.03 32.19 -6.07
CA ASN A 42 0.62 32.96 -7.26
C ASN A 42 0.34 32.05 -8.47
N GLN A 43 -0.56 32.50 -9.35
CA GLN A 43 -1.01 31.74 -10.53
C GLN A 43 0.15 31.37 -11.47
N TYR A 44 1.16 32.24 -11.60
CA TYR A 44 2.35 31.99 -12.39
C TYR A 44 3.23 30.85 -11.84
N HIS A 45 3.33 30.72 -10.51
CA HIS A 45 4.07 29.64 -9.86
C HIS A 45 3.30 28.32 -9.87
N ALA A 46 1.97 28.38 -9.83
CA ALA A 46 1.13 27.19 -9.99
C ALA A 46 1.28 26.57 -11.39
N GLU A 47 1.27 27.37 -12.45
CA GLU A 47 1.55 26.90 -13.83
C GLU A 47 2.96 26.29 -13.94
N ARG A 48 3.96 26.93 -13.31
CA ARG A 48 5.33 26.40 -13.28
C ARG A 48 5.48 25.10 -12.49
N ALA A 49 4.70 24.90 -11.44
CA ALA A 49 4.72 23.63 -10.71
C ALA A 49 4.24 22.47 -11.60
N VAL A 50 3.21 22.71 -12.42
CA VAL A 50 2.73 21.74 -13.41
C VAL A 50 3.82 21.40 -14.44
N ASP A 51 4.54 22.41 -14.94
CA ASP A 51 5.67 22.19 -15.85
C ASP A 51 6.77 21.31 -15.23
N ILE A 52 7.02 21.45 -13.92
CA ILE A 52 8.01 20.64 -13.19
C ILE A 52 7.53 19.19 -13.05
N PHE A 53 6.25 18.95 -12.76
CA PHE A 53 5.69 17.60 -12.74
C PHE A 53 5.76 16.91 -14.10
N ASP A 54 5.55 17.64 -15.19
CA ASP A 54 5.66 17.07 -16.52
C ASP A 54 7.12 16.80 -16.93
N LEU A 55 8.04 17.66 -16.50
CA LEU A 55 9.48 17.41 -16.62
C LEU A 55 9.90 16.14 -15.85
N GLU A 56 9.41 15.98 -14.61
CA GLU A 56 9.62 14.79 -13.79
C GLU A 56 9.18 13.53 -14.54
N LYS A 57 7.94 13.49 -15.04
CA LYS A 57 7.41 12.34 -15.80
C LYS A 57 8.26 12.01 -17.03
N ARG A 58 8.83 13.03 -17.69
CA ARG A 58 9.65 12.84 -18.88
C ARG A 58 11.05 12.31 -18.54
N ILE A 59 11.66 12.83 -17.48
CA ILE A 59 12.95 12.33 -16.97
C ILE A 59 12.81 10.89 -16.48
N LEU A 60 11.77 10.61 -15.68
CA LEU A 60 11.50 9.25 -15.19
C LEU A 60 11.28 8.25 -16.33
N ARG A 61 10.56 8.64 -17.40
CA ARG A 61 10.41 7.80 -18.60
C ARG A 61 11.75 7.47 -19.27
N HIS A 62 12.68 8.42 -19.29
CA HIS A 62 14.00 8.19 -19.89
C HIS A 62 14.90 7.34 -18.97
N LEU A 63 14.85 7.56 -17.66
CA LEU A 63 15.69 6.85 -16.69
C LEU A 63 15.24 5.39 -16.49
N LEU A 64 13.93 5.16 -16.36
CA LEU A 64 13.36 3.80 -16.23
C LEU A 64 13.44 3.00 -17.54
N GLY A 65 13.66 3.68 -18.68
CA GLY A 65 13.39 3.13 -20.01
C GLY A 65 11.91 2.76 -20.18
N GLU A 66 11.50 2.29 -21.35
CA GLU A 66 10.15 1.73 -21.53
C GLU A 66 9.93 0.40 -20.78
N ARG A 67 10.61 0.17 -19.65
CA ARG A 67 10.28 -0.90 -18.72
C ARG A 67 9.01 -0.50 -17.98
N ARG A 68 7.87 -0.79 -18.60
CA ARG A 68 6.71 -1.25 -17.84
C ARG A 68 7.15 -2.54 -17.17
N GLU A 69 7.71 -2.44 -15.96
CA GLU A 69 7.82 -3.62 -15.11
C GLU A 69 6.38 -4.02 -14.78
N GLU A 70 5.91 -5.05 -15.48
CA GLU A 70 4.62 -5.66 -15.22
C GLU A 70 4.57 -6.08 -13.75
N LEU A 71 3.39 -5.96 -13.12
CA LEU A 71 3.15 -6.40 -11.73
C LEU A 71 3.58 -7.85 -11.47
N LEU A 72 3.81 -8.63 -12.53
CA LEU A 72 4.26 -10.01 -12.56
C LEU A 72 5.76 -10.21 -12.29
N HIS A 73 6.59 -9.15 -12.37
CA HIS A 73 8.06 -9.26 -12.24
C HIS A 73 8.60 -8.58 -10.97
N LEU A 74 7.82 -8.63 -9.89
CA LEU A 74 8.25 -8.11 -8.59
C LEU A 74 9.36 -9.01 -8.03
N ARG A 75 10.45 -8.38 -7.58
CA ARG A 75 11.65 -9.05 -7.04
C ARG A 75 11.93 -8.73 -5.57
N ALA A 76 11.07 -7.92 -4.97
CA ALA A 76 11.15 -7.48 -3.59
C ALA A 76 9.72 -7.19 -3.08
N PRO A 77 9.49 -7.24 -1.77
CA PRO A 77 8.22 -6.83 -1.20
C PRO A 77 7.94 -5.36 -1.50
N VAL A 78 6.74 -5.05 -1.97
CA VAL A 78 6.33 -3.72 -2.40
C VAL A 78 4.89 -3.40 -2.00
N ILE A 79 4.62 -2.10 -1.91
CA ILE A 79 3.27 -1.55 -1.81
C ILE A 79 2.89 -0.98 -3.19
N VAL A 80 1.69 -1.34 -3.66
CA VAL A 80 1.16 -0.91 -4.96
C VAL A 80 0.27 0.31 -4.78
N LEU A 81 0.60 1.42 -5.43
CA LEU A 81 -0.21 2.64 -5.42
C LEU A 81 -0.68 2.93 -6.84
N ALA A 82 -2.01 2.95 -7.03
CA ALA A 82 -2.63 3.06 -8.34
C ALA A 82 -3.84 4.01 -8.33
N HIS A 83 -4.20 4.56 -9.50
CA HIS A 83 -5.40 5.40 -9.59
C HIS A 83 -6.65 4.52 -9.42
N ASN A 84 -6.64 3.38 -10.10
CA ASN A 84 -7.62 2.32 -9.98
C ASN A 84 -6.91 1.00 -10.33
N LEU A 85 -7.37 -0.10 -9.73
CA LEU A 85 -6.98 -1.46 -10.09
C LEU A 85 -8.19 -2.21 -10.60
N THR A 86 -8.06 -2.81 -11.78
CA THR A 86 -9.08 -3.69 -12.33
C THR A 86 -9.12 -5.03 -11.57
N PRO A 87 -10.24 -5.77 -11.59
CA PRO A 87 -10.31 -7.10 -10.98
C PRO A 87 -9.24 -8.07 -11.49
N SER A 88 -8.95 -8.04 -12.80
CA SER A 88 -7.91 -8.86 -13.40
C SER A 88 -6.50 -8.52 -12.90
N GLU A 89 -6.19 -7.23 -12.73
CA GLU A 89 -4.90 -6.79 -12.17
C GLU A 89 -4.78 -7.17 -10.70
N THR A 90 -5.86 -7.00 -9.92
CA THR A 90 -5.89 -7.37 -8.50
C THR A 90 -5.70 -8.88 -8.31
N ALA A 91 -6.33 -9.69 -9.16
CA ALA A 91 -6.16 -11.14 -9.15
C ALA A 91 -4.78 -11.62 -9.61
N SER A 92 -4.04 -10.78 -10.35
CA SER A 92 -2.69 -11.09 -10.83
C SER A 92 -1.58 -10.61 -9.87
N LEU A 93 -1.96 -10.01 -8.73
CA LEU A 93 -1.00 -9.60 -7.71
C LEU A 93 -0.40 -10.84 -7.03
N ASP A 94 0.92 -10.90 -6.99
CA ASP A 94 1.63 -11.94 -6.26
C ASP A 94 1.64 -11.62 -4.76
N ARG A 95 1.00 -12.48 -3.96
CA ARG A 95 0.89 -12.32 -2.50
C ARG A 95 2.23 -12.44 -1.79
N GLU A 96 3.26 -13.01 -2.43
CA GLU A 96 4.60 -13.12 -1.86
C GLU A 96 5.34 -11.78 -1.88
N PHE A 97 5.07 -10.95 -2.90
CA PHE A 97 5.74 -9.66 -3.08
C PHE A 97 4.84 -8.45 -2.80
N VAL A 98 3.52 -8.57 -2.93
CA VAL A 98 2.61 -7.45 -2.73
C VAL A 98 2.10 -7.47 -1.30
N MET A 99 2.63 -6.55 -0.49
CA MET A 99 2.31 -6.43 0.93
C MET A 99 1.05 -5.61 1.19
N GLY A 100 0.61 -4.82 0.21
CA GLY A 100 -0.48 -3.87 0.37
C GLY A 100 -0.75 -3.12 -0.90
N PHE A 101 -1.96 -2.59 -1.06
CA PHE A 101 -2.24 -1.65 -2.14
C PHE A 101 -3.19 -0.53 -1.75
N ALA A 102 -3.05 0.61 -2.40
CA ALA A 102 -3.97 1.73 -2.22
C ALA A 102 -4.42 2.34 -3.55
N THR A 103 -5.70 2.72 -3.62
CA THR A 103 -6.29 3.30 -4.84
C THR A 103 -6.94 4.65 -4.61
N GLU A 104 -6.77 5.57 -5.56
CA GLU A 104 -7.43 6.90 -5.53
C GLU A 104 -8.94 6.76 -5.73
N VAL A 105 -9.33 5.84 -6.61
CA VAL A 105 -10.72 5.55 -6.98
C VAL A 105 -11.09 4.16 -6.46
N GLY A 106 -12.31 4.05 -5.95
CA GLY A 106 -12.86 2.81 -5.43
C GLY A 106 -13.81 3.10 -4.27
N GLY A 107 -14.76 2.19 -4.07
CA GLY A 107 -15.64 2.20 -2.90
C GLY A 107 -15.41 0.95 -2.07
N HIS A 108 -15.85 0.98 -0.81
CA HIS A 108 -15.76 -0.18 0.10
C HIS A 108 -16.44 -1.44 -0.47
N THR A 109 -17.47 -1.28 -1.31
CA THR A 109 -18.17 -2.38 -2.01
C THR A 109 -17.61 -2.70 -3.40
N SER A 110 -16.49 -2.08 -3.79
CA SER A 110 -15.89 -2.32 -5.10
C SER A 110 -15.30 -3.72 -5.19
N HIS A 111 -15.32 -4.29 -6.41
CA HIS A 111 -14.71 -5.59 -6.70
C HIS A 111 -13.26 -5.67 -6.21
N THR A 112 -12.52 -4.56 -6.30
CA THR A 112 -11.14 -4.43 -5.84
C THR A 112 -11.02 -4.55 -4.32
N ALA A 113 -11.91 -3.92 -3.54
CA ALA A 113 -11.92 -4.04 -2.07
C ALA A 113 -12.30 -5.45 -1.58
N ILE A 114 -13.26 -6.08 -2.25
CA ILE A 114 -13.67 -7.46 -1.95
C ILE A 114 -12.52 -8.44 -2.26
N LEU A 115 -11.85 -8.25 -3.40
CA LEU A 115 -10.68 -9.04 -3.79
C LEU A 115 -9.51 -8.87 -2.83
N ALA A 116 -9.28 -7.65 -2.30
CA ALA A 116 -8.25 -7.41 -1.29
C ALA A 116 -8.46 -8.28 -0.04
N GLY A 117 -9.69 -8.31 0.47
CA GLY A 117 -10.07 -9.15 1.60
C GLY A 117 -9.83 -10.63 1.31
N ALA A 118 -10.22 -11.11 0.12
CA ALA A 118 -9.98 -12.49 -0.28
C ALA A 118 -8.48 -12.85 -0.42
N LEU A 119 -7.64 -11.86 -0.76
CA LEU A 119 -6.19 -12.01 -0.86
C LEU A 119 -5.49 -11.79 0.50
N GLU A 120 -6.21 -11.44 1.56
CA GLU A 120 -5.69 -11.11 2.90
C GLU A 120 -4.55 -10.07 2.84
N ILE A 121 -4.64 -9.14 1.89
CA ILE A 121 -3.67 -8.06 1.72
C ILE A 121 -4.34 -6.76 2.20
N PRO A 122 -3.68 -5.96 3.08
CA PRO A 122 -4.14 -4.64 3.48
C PRO A 122 -4.39 -3.76 2.27
N ALA A 123 -5.61 -3.24 2.18
CA ALA A 123 -5.99 -2.35 1.09
C ALA A 123 -6.81 -1.16 1.57
N VAL A 124 -6.51 0.00 1.00
CA VAL A 124 -7.28 1.22 1.22
C VAL A 124 -7.70 1.76 -0.14
N VAL A 125 -9.02 1.88 -0.34
CA VAL A 125 -9.60 2.29 -1.62
C VAL A 125 -10.34 3.62 -1.45
N GLY A 126 -10.30 4.46 -2.47
CA GLY A 126 -11.07 5.70 -2.50
C GLY A 126 -10.43 6.85 -1.70
N LEU A 127 -9.10 6.91 -1.66
CA LEU A 127 -8.34 7.94 -0.93
C LEU A 127 -8.41 9.33 -1.58
N GLY A 128 -8.96 9.45 -2.79
CA GLY A 128 -8.87 10.67 -3.58
C GLY A 128 -7.49 10.85 -4.20
N HIS A 129 -7.16 12.07 -4.61
CA HIS A 129 -5.92 12.35 -5.33
C HIS A 129 -4.71 12.38 -4.38
N PHE A 130 -3.94 11.29 -4.34
CA PHE A 130 -2.70 11.16 -3.55
C PHE A 130 -1.50 10.71 -4.38
N LEU A 131 -1.74 10.10 -5.56
CA LEU A 131 -0.66 9.72 -6.47
C LEU A 131 0.09 10.94 -6.97
N SER A 132 -0.47 12.14 -6.93
CA SER A 132 0.28 13.34 -7.27
C SER A 132 1.44 13.60 -6.31
N ASP A 133 1.38 13.09 -5.08
CA ASP A 133 2.31 13.42 -4.00
C ASP A 133 3.37 12.34 -3.74
N VAL A 134 3.10 11.08 -4.11
CA VAL A 134 4.06 9.97 -3.90
C VAL A 134 5.16 9.90 -4.96
N SER A 135 6.30 9.30 -4.71
CA SER A 135 7.25 8.85 -5.74
C SER A 135 7.49 7.34 -5.66
N GLY A 136 7.81 6.74 -6.80
CA GLY A 136 8.30 5.36 -6.80
C GLY A 136 9.64 5.29 -6.05
N GLY A 137 9.71 4.46 -5.01
CA GLY A 137 10.85 4.32 -4.12
C GLY A 137 10.59 4.82 -2.70
N GLU A 138 9.50 5.55 -2.45
CA GLU A 138 9.23 6.15 -1.13
C GLU A 138 8.71 5.14 -0.11
N MET A 139 9.04 5.36 1.16
CA MET A 139 8.44 4.61 2.25
C MET A 139 7.00 5.05 2.44
N VAL A 140 6.09 4.08 2.48
CA VAL A 140 4.66 4.29 2.65
C VAL A 140 4.14 3.29 3.68
N ILE A 141 3.26 3.75 4.55
CA ILE A 141 2.51 2.89 5.47
C ILE A 141 1.06 2.87 5.01
N ILE A 142 0.49 1.67 4.89
CA ILE A 142 -0.94 1.47 4.65
C ILE A 142 -1.58 0.99 5.94
N ASP A 143 -2.52 1.78 6.45
CA ASP A 143 -3.35 1.42 7.59
C ASP A 143 -4.75 1.02 7.11
N GLY A 144 -4.95 -0.29 6.91
CA GLY A 144 -6.24 -0.83 6.49
C GLY A 144 -7.35 -0.74 7.55
N ASN A 145 -7.00 -0.52 8.83
CA ASN A 145 -7.99 -0.43 9.91
C ASN A 145 -8.60 0.96 10.00
N HIS A 146 -7.76 1.98 9.91
CA HIS A 146 -8.20 3.37 9.94
C HIS A 146 -8.51 3.92 8.55
N GLY A 147 -8.12 3.20 7.49
CA GLY A 147 -8.32 3.63 6.11
C GLY A 147 -7.37 4.76 5.72
N GLU A 148 -6.17 4.78 6.28
CA GLU A 148 -5.19 5.86 6.12
C GLU A 148 -3.96 5.38 5.35
N VAL A 149 -3.35 6.28 4.59
CA VAL A 149 -2.07 6.06 3.90
C VAL A 149 -1.13 7.17 4.29
N ILE A 150 0.00 6.79 4.88
CA ILE A 150 1.01 7.73 5.38
C ILE A 150 2.20 7.68 4.44
N LEU A 151 2.49 8.81 3.81
CA LEU A 151 3.58 9.00 2.85
C LEU A 151 4.78 9.58 3.58
N GLU A 152 5.98 9.08 3.31
CA GLU A 152 7.23 9.53 3.96
C GLU A 152 7.09 9.69 5.49
N PRO A 153 6.70 8.62 6.24
CA PRO A 153 6.53 8.70 7.68
C PRO A 153 7.83 9.11 8.38
N ASP A 154 7.71 9.93 9.42
CA ASP A 154 8.83 10.25 10.30
C ASP A 154 9.20 9.05 11.20
N ASP A 155 10.37 9.13 11.84
CA ASP A 155 10.89 8.03 12.67
C ASP A 155 9.98 7.73 13.88
N GLU A 156 9.28 8.74 14.41
CA GLU A 156 8.33 8.58 15.51
C GLU A 156 7.08 7.81 15.07
N THR A 157 6.50 8.17 13.93
CA THR A 157 5.36 7.46 13.33
C THR A 157 5.76 6.03 12.96
N LEU A 158 6.94 5.84 12.39
CA LEU A 158 7.49 4.51 12.11
C LEU A 158 7.62 3.65 13.36
N ALA A 159 8.14 4.20 14.47
CA ALA A 159 8.25 3.47 15.73
C ALA A 159 6.87 3.10 16.28
N LYS A 160 5.91 4.03 16.25
CA LYS A 160 4.53 3.79 16.70
C LYS A 160 3.84 2.66 15.93
N TYR A 161 3.99 2.63 14.59
CA TYR A 161 3.39 1.59 13.76
C TYR A 161 4.08 0.22 13.93
N ARG A 162 5.37 0.20 14.25
CA ARG A 162 6.08 -1.04 14.63
C ARG A 162 5.58 -1.61 15.95
N ASP A 163 5.42 -0.77 16.96
CA ASP A 163 4.82 -1.19 18.23
C ASP A 163 3.39 -1.73 18.04
N LEU A 164 2.63 -1.11 17.14
CA LEU A 164 1.29 -1.57 16.80
C LEU A 164 1.35 -2.95 16.13
N GLU A 165 2.24 -3.14 15.16
CA GLU A 165 2.48 -4.42 14.49
C GLU A 165 2.85 -5.52 15.48
N GLU A 166 3.79 -5.29 16.38
CA GLU A 166 4.20 -6.27 17.40
C GLU A 166 3.05 -6.64 18.34
N ARG A 167 2.25 -5.65 18.78
CA ARG A 167 1.06 -5.92 19.60
C ARG A 167 0.06 -6.78 18.86
N VAL A 168 -0.23 -6.45 17.61
CA VAL A 168 -1.13 -7.23 16.77
C VAL A 168 -0.61 -8.65 16.65
N HIS A 169 0.67 -8.83 16.29
CA HIS A 169 1.30 -10.15 16.16
C HIS A 169 1.16 -10.98 17.45
N SER A 170 1.44 -10.38 18.61
CA SER A 170 1.31 -11.05 19.91
C SER A 170 -0.13 -11.47 20.23
N VAL A 171 -1.12 -10.68 19.81
CA VAL A 171 -2.53 -11.00 19.97
C VAL A 171 -2.90 -12.13 19.01
N THR A 172 -2.44 -12.10 17.77
CA THR A 172 -2.67 -13.16 16.79
C THR A 172 -2.10 -14.50 17.26
N GLU A 173 -0.87 -14.51 17.80
CA GLU A 173 -0.24 -15.71 18.37
C GLU A 173 -1.03 -16.24 19.58
N ARG A 174 -1.46 -15.35 20.48
CA ARG A 174 -2.33 -15.71 21.60
C ARG A 174 -3.64 -16.32 21.11
N LEU A 175 -4.32 -15.70 20.15
CA LEU A 175 -5.57 -16.21 19.58
C LEU A 175 -5.36 -17.54 18.85
N ALA A 176 -4.22 -17.73 18.18
CA ALA A 176 -3.87 -18.99 17.54
C ALA A 176 -3.75 -20.13 18.56
N SER A 177 -3.22 -19.85 19.76
CA SER A 177 -3.16 -20.85 20.85
C SER A 177 -4.54 -21.24 21.39
N LEU A 178 -5.56 -20.39 21.23
CA LEU A 178 -6.93 -20.65 21.65
C LEU A 178 -7.73 -21.47 20.62
N LYS A 179 -7.25 -21.63 19.37
CA LYS A 179 -7.94 -22.40 18.32
C LYS A 179 -8.23 -23.86 18.72
N THR A 180 -7.40 -24.44 19.59
CA THR A 180 -7.53 -25.85 20.02
C THR A 180 -8.31 -26.04 21.31
N LEU A 181 -8.67 -24.96 22.01
CA LEU A 181 -9.40 -25.03 23.28
C LEU A 181 -10.92 -25.08 23.04
N PRO A 182 -11.69 -25.75 23.91
CA PRO A 182 -13.14 -25.69 23.84
C PRO A 182 -13.63 -24.28 24.17
N ALA A 183 -14.66 -23.81 23.46
CA ALA A 183 -15.32 -22.53 23.72
C ALA A 183 -16.28 -22.70 24.90
N GLU A 184 -15.76 -22.48 26.11
CA GLU A 184 -16.50 -22.54 27.36
C GLU A 184 -16.51 -21.16 28.04
N THR A 185 -17.64 -20.80 28.65
CA THR A 185 -17.72 -19.59 29.47
C THR A 185 -16.96 -19.79 30.78
N ILE A 186 -16.68 -18.69 31.49
CA ILE A 186 -16.04 -18.73 32.83
C ILE A 186 -16.88 -19.58 33.82
N ASP A 187 -18.19 -19.65 33.59
CA ASP A 187 -19.14 -20.39 34.41
C ASP A 187 -19.31 -21.87 33.96
N GLY A 188 -18.54 -22.33 32.96
CA GLY A 188 -18.49 -23.72 32.51
C GLY A 188 -19.54 -24.12 31.47
N GLU A 189 -20.25 -23.16 30.87
CA GLU A 189 -21.23 -23.44 29.81
C GLU A 189 -20.55 -23.50 28.44
N SER A 190 -20.79 -24.59 27.68
CA SER A 190 -20.18 -24.79 26.36
C SER A 190 -20.94 -24.03 25.26
N ILE A 191 -20.24 -23.23 24.46
CA ILE A 191 -20.79 -22.48 23.34
C ILE A 191 -20.32 -23.11 22.03
N THR A 192 -21.22 -23.32 21.08
CA THR A 192 -20.83 -23.79 19.73
C THR A 192 -20.61 -22.61 18.80
N CYS A 193 -19.36 -22.39 18.39
CA CYS A 193 -19.00 -21.39 17.39
C CYS A 193 -19.26 -21.91 15.97
N TRP A 194 -19.92 -21.10 15.14
CA TRP A 194 -20.19 -21.41 13.74
C TRP A 194 -19.45 -20.42 12.82
N ALA A 195 -18.94 -20.94 11.71
CA ALA A 195 -18.33 -20.19 10.63
C ALA A 195 -19.36 -19.93 9.52
N THR A 196 -19.47 -18.69 9.05
CA THR A 196 -20.14 -18.38 7.78
C THR A 196 -19.08 -18.20 6.70
N SER A 197 -19.17 -18.99 5.63
CA SER A 197 -18.34 -18.84 4.44
C SER A 197 -19.23 -18.39 3.28
N SER A 198 -18.64 -17.68 2.32
CA SER A 198 -19.29 -17.24 1.08
C SER A 198 -19.78 -18.38 0.17
N SER A 199 -19.44 -19.64 0.49
CA SER A 199 -19.96 -20.84 -0.16
C SER A 199 -21.22 -21.35 0.57
N PRO A 200 -22.20 -21.99 -0.10
CA PRO A 200 -23.47 -22.43 0.51
C PRO A 200 -23.34 -23.55 1.57
N LYS A 201 -22.12 -23.90 1.98
CA LYS A 201 -21.81 -25.02 2.87
C LYS A 201 -21.45 -24.50 4.27
N ARG A 202 -22.42 -24.51 5.19
CA ARG A 202 -22.20 -24.23 6.61
C ARG A 202 -21.32 -25.35 7.20
N ARG A 203 -20.10 -25.03 7.61
CA ARG A 203 -19.21 -25.99 8.30
C ARG A 203 -19.25 -25.76 9.79
N ARG A 204 -19.31 -26.87 10.54
CA ARG A 204 -19.18 -26.86 11.99
C ARG A 204 -17.69 -26.76 12.32
N CYS A 205 -17.30 -25.81 13.18
CA CYS A 205 -15.91 -25.68 13.62
C CYS A 205 -15.51 -26.98 14.33
N ALA A 206 -14.55 -27.70 13.76
CA ALA A 206 -14.14 -29.00 14.30
C ALA A 206 -13.34 -28.78 15.59
N GLY A 207 -13.95 -29.14 16.74
CA GLY A 207 -13.28 -29.18 18.05
C GLY A 207 -13.84 -28.26 19.13
N GLY A 208 -15.03 -27.66 18.95
CA GLY A 208 -15.63 -26.80 19.98
C GLY A 208 -14.89 -25.46 20.20
N GLY A 209 -13.72 -25.26 19.60
CA GLY A 209 -12.97 -24.01 19.63
C GLY A 209 -13.38 -23.00 18.57
N ALA A 210 -12.73 -21.84 18.61
CA ALA A 210 -12.89 -20.75 17.64
C ALA A 210 -12.72 -21.26 16.19
N PRO A 211 -13.45 -20.69 15.22
CA PRO A 211 -13.42 -21.15 13.84
C PRO A 211 -12.01 -21.23 13.26
N ARG A 212 -11.73 -22.27 12.46
CA ARG A 212 -10.53 -22.31 11.61
C ARG A 212 -10.70 -21.24 10.52
N GLU A 213 -9.67 -20.42 10.27
CA GLU A 213 -9.62 -19.51 9.11
C GLU A 213 -9.92 -20.24 7.79
N SER A 214 -9.50 -21.50 7.67
CA SER A 214 -9.81 -22.33 6.49
C SER A 214 -11.30 -22.67 6.32
N ASP A 215 -12.14 -22.48 7.34
CA ASP A 215 -13.59 -22.77 7.32
C ASP A 215 -14.46 -21.49 7.21
N CYS A 216 -13.90 -20.29 7.44
CA CYS A 216 -14.56 -18.99 7.28
C CYS A 216 -13.96 -18.21 6.10
N THR A 217 -14.55 -18.26 4.90
CA THR A 217 -14.24 -17.24 3.88
C THR A 217 -15.07 -15.99 4.13
N GLU A 218 -14.70 -15.23 5.16
CA GLU A 218 -14.80 -13.76 5.25
C GLU A 218 -13.81 -13.28 6.32
N PRO A 219 -12.66 -12.67 5.94
CA PRO A 219 -11.75 -12.09 6.90
C PRO A 219 -12.24 -10.67 7.21
N SER A 220 -13.03 -10.54 8.28
CA SER A 220 -13.10 -9.25 8.98
C SER A 220 -11.80 -9.08 9.77
N SER A 221 -10.98 -8.13 9.28
CA SER A 221 -9.90 -7.46 10.00
C SER A 221 -8.84 -8.36 10.63
N PHE A 222 -7.84 -8.75 9.84
CA PHE A 222 -6.52 -9.12 10.36
C PHE A 222 -5.43 -8.40 9.57
N ILE A 223 -4.65 -7.59 10.28
CA ILE A 223 -3.62 -6.68 9.76
C ILE A 223 -2.36 -7.50 9.49
N SER A 224 -1.92 -7.54 8.24
CA SER A 224 -0.62 -8.11 7.89
C SER A 224 0.49 -7.07 8.11
N ASN A 225 1.45 -7.45 8.95
CA ASN A 225 2.87 -7.08 8.98
C ASN A 225 3.27 -5.76 8.29
N GLY A 226 3.44 -4.72 9.11
CA GLY A 226 4.15 -3.48 8.79
C GLY A 226 5.65 -3.68 8.60
N THR A 227 6.05 -4.29 7.49
CA THR A 227 7.46 -4.30 7.09
C THR A 227 7.76 -3.17 6.10
N ARG A 228 8.89 -2.50 6.37
CA ARG A 228 9.43 -1.35 5.62
C ARG A 228 9.69 -1.69 4.17
N PHE A 229 9.02 -1.06 3.20
CA PHE A 229 9.37 -1.25 1.78
C PHE A 229 9.13 -0.03 0.89
N PRO A 230 9.93 0.12 -0.19
CA PRO A 230 9.75 1.18 -1.18
C PRO A 230 8.47 0.96 -2.01
N ALA A 231 7.58 1.94 -2.03
CA ALA A 231 6.35 1.94 -2.82
C ALA A 231 6.65 2.12 -4.31
N ARG A 232 5.95 1.41 -5.21
CA ARG A 232 6.08 1.61 -6.66
C ARG A 232 4.79 2.19 -7.22
N LYS A 233 4.94 3.32 -7.94
CA LYS A 233 3.85 3.99 -8.64
C LYS A 233 3.58 3.33 -9.99
N THR A 234 2.32 2.96 -10.23
CA THR A 234 1.84 2.57 -11.56
C THR A 234 0.84 3.62 -12.07
N THR A 235 1.26 4.44 -13.03
CA THR A 235 0.34 5.33 -13.76
C THR A 235 -0.45 4.52 -14.80
N THR A 236 -1.74 4.30 -14.53
CA THR A 236 -2.70 3.74 -15.49
C THR A 236 -3.16 4.82 -16.48
N LYS A 237 -3.15 4.47 -17.78
CA LYS A 237 -3.68 5.30 -18.87
C LYS A 237 -5.15 4.91 -19.07
N PRO A 238 -6.09 5.85 -19.27
CA PRO A 238 -7.45 5.49 -19.67
C PRO A 238 -7.38 4.90 -21.08
N ILE A 239 -7.95 3.70 -21.24
CA ILE A 239 -8.14 3.08 -22.55
C ILE A 239 -9.20 3.93 -23.27
N ALA A 240 -8.80 4.66 -24.31
CA ALA A 240 -9.69 5.31 -25.24
C ALA A 240 -9.65 4.55 -26.58
N ARG A 241 -10.79 3.88 -26.85
CA ARG A 241 -11.24 3.20 -28.08
C ARG A 241 -10.45 1.99 -28.57
#